data_AF-A0A0K0D6R0-F1
#
_entry.id   AF-A0A0K0D6R0-F1
#
_cell.length_a   1.000
_cell.length_b   1.000
_cell.length_c   1.000
_cell.angle_alpha   90.00
_cell.angle_beta   90.00
_cell.angle_gamma   90.00
#
_symmetry.space_group_name_H-M   'P 1'
#
loop_
_entity.id
_entity.type
_entity.pdbx_description
1 polymer ?
#
loop_
_entity_poly.entity_id
_entity_poly.type
_entity_poly.pdbx_seq_one_letter_code
_entity_poly.pdbx_strand_id
1 'polypeptide(L)'
;MVVKVPPKRWTDLNSPEQTDRISETFPEIVNRIIKYQAYKQQLFLMRYAGVDNALRQFGAPSEQVNQAIANIDQYIHELQQKLEEHDLFTSTNLLVLSDHGLAEIEEEEQFYLEECLSDYSKVVKVVNIHSMLMVFTEPQDEGHVHFELRVCDQWAPMGDYEDTDALLVKAYKLSEVPERLHWADSRFMSGVVLLTKPGTSIITVTFLFLCGYIRFPASCTWSFVQSCYTGSLSFLFIRLANWQRACLGG
;
A
#
# COMPACT_ATOMS: atom_id res chain seq x y z
N MET A 1 21.26 -6.25 25.59
CA MET A 1 20.23 -5.25 25.27
C MET A 1 18.90 -5.96 25.24
N VAL A 2 17.99 -5.69 26.18
CA VAL A 2 16.65 -6.29 26.20
C VAL A 2 15.68 -5.28 25.59
N VAL A 3 15.24 -5.54 24.36
CA VAL A 3 14.19 -4.74 23.72
C VAL A 3 12.88 -5.03 24.44
N LYS A 4 12.37 -4.06 25.20
CA LYS A 4 11.06 -4.18 25.85
C LYS A 4 9.98 -3.73 24.87
N VAL A 5 9.37 -4.69 24.18
CA VAL A 5 8.18 -4.43 23.37
C VAL A 5 6.95 -4.47 24.29
N PRO A 6 6.13 -3.41 24.35
CA PRO A 6 4.87 -3.46 25.08
C PRO A 6 3.98 -4.60 24.56
N PRO A 7 3.32 -5.37 25.43
CA PRO A 7 2.48 -6.50 25.00
C PRO A 7 1.24 -6.03 24.23
N LYS A 8 0.81 -4.79 24.41
CA LYS A 8 -0.31 -4.17 23.72
C LYS A 8 0.21 -3.11 22.75
N ARG A 9 -0.12 -3.26 21.47
CA ARG A 9 0.08 -2.23 20.45
C ARG A 9 -0.92 -1.10 20.71
N TRP A 10 -0.49 0.16 20.63
CA TRP A 10 -1.37 1.30 20.88
C TRP A 10 -2.39 1.54 19.78
N THR A 11 -2.07 1.12 18.58
CA THR A 11 -2.90 1.26 17.39
C THR A 11 -3.35 -0.11 16.92
N ASP A 12 -4.66 -0.28 16.78
CA ASP A 12 -5.25 -1.40 16.06
C ASP A 12 -5.18 -1.10 14.56
N LEU A 13 -4.51 -1.97 13.80
CA LEU A 13 -4.39 -1.80 12.35
C LEU A 13 -5.72 -2.00 11.63
N ASN A 14 -6.72 -2.60 12.29
CA ASN A 14 -8.05 -2.81 11.74
C ASN A 14 -8.99 -1.61 11.94
N SER A 15 -8.57 -0.57 12.67
CA SER A 15 -9.34 0.66 12.85
C SER A 15 -8.46 1.87 12.50
N PRO A 16 -8.33 2.18 11.20
CA PRO A 16 -7.44 3.24 10.72
C PRO A 16 -7.82 4.62 11.26
N GLU A 17 -9.09 4.83 11.63
CA GLU A 17 -9.61 6.08 12.22
C GLU A 17 -8.97 6.37 13.59
N GLN A 18 -8.43 5.36 14.29
CA GLN A 18 -7.67 5.58 15.52
C GLN A 18 -6.45 6.48 15.30
N THR A 19 -5.90 6.46 14.09
CA THR A 19 -4.74 7.27 13.74
C THR A 19 -5.08 8.74 13.52
N ASP A 20 -6.37 9.08 13.34
CA ASP A 20 -6.80 10.47 13.18
C ASP A 20 -6.61 11.30 14.46
N ARG A 21 -6.42 10.62 15.60
CA ARG A 21 -6.20 11.23 16.91
C ARG A 21 -4.77 11.03 17.40
N ILE A 22 -3.81 10.90 16.48
CA ILE A 22 -2.42 10.62 16.82
C ILE A 22 -1.82 11.68 17.77
N SER A 23 -2.26 12.93 17.69
CA SER A 23 -1.81 14.01 18.56
C SER A 23 -2.12 13.78 20.05
N GLU A 24 -3.18 13.04 20.37
CA GLU A 24 -3.51 12.66 21.75
C GLU A 24 -2.42 11.79 22.39
N THR A 25 -1.59 11.11 21.57
CA THR A 25 -0.50 10.24 22.04
C THR A 25 0.80 10.99 22.32
N PHE A 26 0.96 12.23 21.83
CA PHE A 26 2.22 12.96 21.93
C PHE A 26 2.70 13.19 23.37
N PRO A 27 1.85 13.54 24.36
CA PRO A 27 2.31 13.68 25.73
C PRO A 27 2.89 12.38 26.30
N GLU A 28 2.33 11.22 25.97
CA GLU A 28 2.87 9.94 26.42
C GLU A 28 4.22 9.64 25.73
N ILE A 29 4.34 9.93 24.44
CA ILE A 29 5.58 9.73 23.67
C ILE A 29 6.71 10.57 24.26
N VAL A 30 6.47 11.86 24.49
CA VAL A 30 7.43 12.78 25.10
C VAL A 30 7.84 12.30 26.49
N ASN A 31 6.87 11.95 27.34
CA ASN A 31 7.15 11.41 28.67
C ASN A 31 8.01 10.13 28.62
N ARG A 32 7.82 9.27 27.61
CA ARG A 32 8.64 8.07 27.43
C ARG A 32 10.04 8.39 26.94
N ILE A 33 10.19 9.34 26.01
CA ILE A 33 11.52 9.79 25.56
C ILE A 33 12.31 10.31 26.77
N ILE A 34 11.70 11.15 27.61
CA ILE A 34 12.31 11.68 28.85
C ILE A 34 12.68 10.53 29.79
N LYS A 35 11.71 9.65 30.11
CA LYS A 35 11.91 8.55 31.06
C LYS A 35 13.04 7.61 30.63
N TYR A 36 13.16 7.36 29.34
CA TYR A 36 14.13 6.42 28.81
C TYR A 36 15.36 7.10 28.21
N GLN A 37 15.53 8.42 28.34
CA GLN A 37 16.62 9.20 27.75
C GLN A 37 18.02 8.66 28.14
N ALA A 38 18.15 8.11 29.35
CA ALA A 38 19.38 7.43 29.81
C ALA A 38 19.75 6.21 28.96
N TYR A 39 18.77 5.55 28.34
CA TYR A 39 18.97 4.48 27.37
C TYR A 39 19.20 5.11 26.00
N LYS A 40 20.47 5.18 25.58
CA LYS A 40 20.95 5.86 24.36
C LYS A 40 20.36 5.35 23.04
N GLN A 41 19.59 4.26 23.04
CA GLN A 41 19.02 3.65 21.84
C GLN A 41 17.51 3.48 22.03
N GLN A 42 16.75 4.42 21.45
CA GLN A 42 15.29 4.41 21.46
C GLN A 42 14.78 4.56 20.03
N LEU A 43 13.68 3.88 19.72
CA LEU A 43 12.95 4.02 18.47
C LEU A 43 11.47 4.12 18.81
N PHE A 44 10.84 5.18 18.32
CA PHE A 44 9.41 5.37 18.37
C PHE A 44 8.87 5.34 16.95
N LEU A 45 7.80 4.56 16.74
CA LEU A 45 7.14 4.45 15.44
C LEU A 45 5.70 4.94 15.61
N MET A 46 5.30 5.83 14.72
CA MET A 46 3.98 6.43 14.65
C MET A 46 3.45 6.25 13.23
N ARG A 47 2.14 6.00 13.10
CA ARG A 47 1.48 5.84 11.80
C ARG A 47 0.25 6.72 11.77
N TYR A 48 0.11 7.48 10.69
CA TYR A 48 -1.06 8.28 10.35
C TYR A 48 -1.65 7.76 9.04
N ALA A 49 -2.94 7.38 9.03
CA ALA A 49 -3.62 6.84 7.86
C ALA A 49 -4.58 7.84 7.20
N GLY A 50 -4.82 9.01 7.80
CA GLY A 50 -5.86 9.95 7.35
C GLY A 50 -5.70 10.41 5.89
N VAL A 51 -4.47 10.58 5.39
CA VAL A 51 -4.22 10.95 3.98
C VAL A 51 -4.60 9.82 3.02
N ASP A 52 -4.17 8.58 3.28
CA ASP A 52 -4.52 7.41 2.45
C ASP A 52 -6.03 7.16 2.46
N ASN A 53 -6.67 7.29 3.62
CA ASN A 53 -8.13 7.18 3.74
C ASN A 53 -8.86 8.23 2.88
N ALA A 54 -8.44 9.50 2.97
CA ALA A 54 -9.04 10.58 2.20
C ALA A 54 -8.85 10.38 0.69
N LEU A 55 -7.65 9.97 0.26
CA LEU A 55 -7.36 9.69 -1.14
C LEU A 55 -8.22 8.53 -1.69
N ARG A 56 -8.37 7.44 -0.93
CA ARG A 56 -9.21 6.30 -1.33
C ARG A 56 -10.70 6.64 -1.40
N GLN A 57 -11.18 7.50 -0.50
CA GLN A 57 -12.61 7.80 -0.39
C GLN A 57 -13.06 8.89 -1.36
N PHE A 58 -12.22 9.90 -1.61
CA PHE A 58 -12.60 11.10 -2.36
C PHE A 58 -11.79 11.34 -3.63
N GLY A 59 -10.68 10.61 -3.84
CA GLY A 59 -9.78 10.85 -4.95
C GLY A 59 -8.97 12.16 -4.82
N ALA A 60 -7.97 12.33 -5.68
CA ALA A 60 -7.25 13.58 -5.83
C ALA A 60 -7.67 14.27 -7.14
N PRO A 61 -7.91 15.60 -7.17
CA PRO A 61 -7.78 16.59 -6.10
C PRO A 61 -9.11 16.87 -5.38
N SER A 62 -9.23 16.48 -4.11
CA SER A 62 -10.41 16.76 -3.28
C SER A 62 -10.07 17.66 -2.07
N GLU A 63 -11.04 18.44 -1.61
CA GLU A 63 -10.89 19.29 -0.42
C GLU A 63 -10.57 18.46 0.83
N GLN A 64 -11.12 17.24 0.91
CA GLN A 64 -10.89 16.28 1.98
C GLN A 64 -9.43 15.83 2.05
N VAL A 65 -8.79 15.59 0.89
CA VAL A 65 -7.36 15.27 0.82
C VAL A 65 -6.51 16.45 1.28
N ASN A 66 -6.84 17.67 0.83
CA ASN A 66 -6.14 18.88 1.27
C ASN A 66 -6.26 19.09 2.79
N GLN A 67 -7.45 18.85 3.36
CA GLN A 67 -7.67 18.92 4.79
C GLN A 67 -6.87 17.85 5.55
N ALA A 68 -6.80 16.62 5.04
CA ALA A 68 -6.02 15.55 5.66
C ALA A 68 -4.51 15.88 5.67
N ILE A 69 -4.00 16.49 4.60
CA ILE A 69 -2.60 16.97 4.53
C ILE A 69 -2.38 18.11 5.53
N ALA A 70 -3.29 19.09 5.61
CA ALA A 70 -3.19 20.18 6.58
C ALA A 70 -3.21 19.67 8.03
N ASN A 71 -4.03 18.65 8.33
CA ASN A 71 -4.11 18.05 9.65
C ASN A 71 -2.78 17.38 10.07
N ILE A 72 -2.15 16.60 9.18
CA ILE A 72 -0.87 15.95 9.52
C ILE A 72 0.28 16.94 9.66
N ASP A 73 0.30 18.01 8.85
CA ASP A 73 1.27 19.10 9.00
C ASP A 73 1.15 19.76 10.38
N GLN A 74 -0.08 20.07 10.80
CA GLN A 74 -0.38 20.60 12.12
C GLN A 74 0.06 19.63 13.24
N TYR A 75 -0.18 18.33 13.09
CA TYR A 75 0.26 17.33 14.08
C TYR A 75 1.78 17.21 14.16
N ILE A 76 2.50 17.31 13.04
CA ILE A 76 3.96 17.35 13.05
C ILE A 76 4.45 18.58 13.81
N HIS A 77 3.85 19.74 13.56
CA HIS A 77 4.17 20.97 14.27
C HIS A 77 3.93 20.85 15.78
N GLU A 78 2.77 20.33 16.19
CA GLU A 78 2.45 20.10 17.61
C GLU A 78 3.45 19.17 18.30
N LEU A 79 3.89 18.11 17.62
CA LEU A 79 4.92 17.22 18.16
C LEU A 79 6.26 17.93 18.32
N GLN A 80 6.67 18.74 17.33
CA GLN A 80 7.91 19.52 17.40
C GLN A 80 7.88 20.50 18.58
N GLN A 81 6.78 21.24 18.76
CA GLN A 81 6.60 22.14 19.90
C GLN A 81 6.76 21.41 21.24
N LYS A 82 6.12 20.24 21.40
CA LYS A 82 6.25 19.45 22.62
C LYS A 82 7.67 18.92 22.83
N LEU A 83 8.40 18.61 21.77
CA LEU A 83 9.81 18.22 21.90
C LEU A 83 10.68 19.42 22.31
N GLU A 84 10.40 20.62 21.81
CA GLU A 84 11.10 21.85 22.19
C GLU A 84 10.84 22.23 23.64
N GLU A 85 9.59 22.17 24.10
CA GLU A 85 9.17 22.45 25.49
C GLU A 85 9.93 21.60 26.53
N HIS A 86 10.43 20.44 26.12
CA HIS A 86 11.13 19.49 26.98
C HIS A 86 12.63 19.36 26.65
N ASP A 87 13.21 20.30 25.91
CA ASP A 87 14.63 20.29 25.48
C ASP A 87 15.04 19.03 24.68
N LEU A 88 14.07 18.35 24.07
CA LEU A 88 14.28 17.10 23.33
C LEU A 88 14.53 17.33 21.84
N PHE A 89 14.17 18.49 21.30
CA PHE A 89 14.24 18.78 19.86
C PHE A 89 15.63 18.56 19.26
N THR A 90 16.69 18.98 19.97
CA THR A 90 18.08 18.82 19.51
C THR A 90 18.63 17.41 19.71
N SER A 91 18.00 16.59 20.56
CA SER A 91 18.44 15.25 20.92
C SER A 91 17.66 14.13 20.22
N THR A 92 16.56 14.49 19.53
CA THR A 92 15.65 13.55 18.89
C THR A 92 15.62 13.78 17.39
N ASN A 93 15.90 12.73 16.61
CA ASN A 93 15.76 12.79 15.15
C ASN A 93 14.32 12.42 14.76
N LEU A 94 13.61 13.37 14.14
CA LEU A 94 12.29 13.12 13.55
C LEU A 94 12.45 12.78 12.07
N LEU A 95 11.91 11.63 11.66
CA LEU A 95 11.88 11.19 10.27
C LEU A 95 10.42 10.98 9.85
N VAL A 96 9.99 11.72 8.83
CA VAL A 96 8.65 11.61 8.23
C VAL A 96 8.79 10.87 6.92
N LEU A 97 8.03 9.79 6.75
CA LEU A 97 8.08 8.91 5.58
C LEU A 97 6.66 8.52 5.17
N SER A 98 6.51 8.20 3.90
CA SER A 98 5.35 7.52 3.33
C SER A 98 5.80 6.14 2.83
N ASP A 99 4.91 5.16 2.94
CA ASP A 99 5.12 3.79 2.44
C ASP A 99 4.91 3.70 0.93
N HIS A 100 3.87 4.34 0.40
CA HIS A 100 3.55 4.36 -1.02
C HIS A 100 2.70 5.58 -1.42
N GLY A 101 2.64 5.83 -2.73
CA GLY A 101 1.67 6.75 -3.33
C GLY A 101 0.34 6.05 -3.67
N LEU A 102 -0.58 6.83 -4.22
CA LEU A 102 -1.80 6.35 -4.87
C LEU A 102 -1.88 6.94 -6.28
N ALA A 103 -2.47 6.19 -7.19
CA ALA A 103 -2.78 6.64 -8.54
C ALA A 103 -4.29 6.53 -8.75
N GLU A 104 -4.85 7.47 -9.51
CA GLU A 104 -6.25 7.42 -9.94
C GLU A 104 -6.45 6.21 -10.87
N ILE A 105 -7.65 5.62 -10.83
CA ILE A 105 -8.04 4.52 -11.70
C ILE A 105 -8.86 5.12 -12.83
N GLU A 106 -8.48 4.81 -14.07
CA GLU A 106 -9.24 5.16 -15.26
C GLU A 106 -10.44 4.20 -15.36
N GLU A 107 -11.66 4.74 -15.32
CA GLU A 107 -12.89 3.91 -15.31
C GLU A 107 -13.02 3.03 -16.56
N GLU A 108 -12.50 3.50 -17.68
CA GLU A 108 -12.51 2.80 -18.97
C GLU A 108 -11.45 1.68 -19.05
N GLU A 109 -10.49 1.64 -18.12
CA GLU A 109 -9.38 0.68 -18.08
C GLU A 109 -9.51 -0.30 -16.90
N GLN A 110 -10.72 -0.74 -16.62
CA GLN A 110 -11.03 -1.77 -15.64
C GLN A 110 -11.31 -3.11 -16.32
N PHE A 111 -10.46 -4.10 -16.05
CA PHE A 111 -10.53 -5.42 -16.68
C PHE A 111 -10.84 -6.52 -15.67
N TYR A 112 -11.52 -7.57 -16.14
CA TYR A 112 -11.82 -8.75 -15.33
C TYR A 112 -10.86 -9.88 -15.66
N LEU A 113 -10.21 -10.44 -14.64
CA LEU A 113 -9.29 -11.56 -14.82
C LEU A 113 -9.97 -12.76 -15.49
N GLU A 114 -11.22 -13.03 -15.13
CA GLU A 114 -12.00 -14.17 -15.61
C GLU A 114 -12.30 -14.11 -17.12
N GLU A 115 -12.37 -12.92 -17.71
CA GLU A 115 -12.69 -12.76 -19.12
C GLU A 115 -11.51 -13.13 -20.04
N CYS A 116 -10.29 -13.16 -19.49
CA CYS A 116 -9.08 -13.59 -20.19
C CYS A 116 -8.81 -15.10 -20.12
N LEU A 117 -9.58 -15.87 -19.36
CA LEU A 117 -9.31 -17.30 -19.09
C LEU A 117 -10.43 -18.16 -19.65
N SER A 118 -10.10 -19.14 -20.50
CA SER A 118 -11.11 -20.08 -21.02
C SER A 118 -11.59 -21.06 -19.94
N ASP A 119 -10.73 -21.37 -18.97
CA ASP A 119 -11.00 -22.29 -17.87
C ASP A 119 -10.45 -21.74 -16.56
N TYR A 120 -11.31 -21.06 -15.81
CA TYR A 120 -10.96 -20.48 -14.51
C TYR A 120 -10.69 -21.54 -13.43
N SER A 121 -11.08 -22.82 -13.63
CA SER A 121 -10.87 -23.87 -12.63
C SER A 121 -9.39 -24.21 -12.40
N LYS A 122 -8.51 -23.81 -13.34
CA LYS A 122 -7.05 -23.94 -13.25
C LYS A 122 -6.40 -22.94 -12.29
N VAL A 123 -7.14 -21.89 -11.90
CA VAL A 123 -6.68 -20.90 -10.93
C VAL A 123 -7.01 -21.39 -9.53
N VAL A 124 -5.97 -21.69 -8.75
CA VAL A 124 -6.10 -22.13 -7.35
C VAL A 124 -6.40 -20.94 -6.44
N LYS A 125 -5.69 -19.82 -6.66
CA LYS A 125 -5.83 -18.63 -5.82
C LYS A 125 -5.38 -17.37 -6.56
N VAL A 126 -6.12 -16.29 -6.40
CA VAL A 126 -5.68 -14.95 -6.77
C VAL A 126 -5.33 -14.18 -5.50
N VAL A 127 -4.20 -13.50 -5.50
CA VAL A 127 -3.74 -12.62 -4.41
C VAL A 127 -3.50 -11.24 -4.98
N ASN A 128 -3.86 -10.21 -4.20
CA ASN A 128 -3.91 -8.80 -4.58
C ASN A 128 -5.00 -8.49 -5.63
N ILE A 129 -5.17 -7.20 -5.90
CA ILE A 129 -6.14 -6.61 -6.83
C ILE A 129 -5.55 -5.33 -7.44
N HIS A 130 -6.21 -4.76 -8.45
CA HIS A 130 -5.84 -3.52 -9.14
C HIS A 130 -4.55 -3.64 -9.94
N SER A 131 -3.45 -3.04 -9.47
CA SER A 131 -2.24 -2.80 -10.28
C SER A 131 -1.24 -3.96 -10.27
N MET A 132 -1.40 -4.90 -9.35
CA MET A 132 -0.57 -6.09 -9.25
C MET A 132 -1.45 -7.26 -8.81
N LEU A 133 -1.49 -8.33 -9.61
CA LEU A 133 -2.16 -9.57 -9.25
C LEU A 133 -1.17 -10.72 -9.29
N MET A 134 -1.31 -11.63 -8.33
CA MET A 134 -0.58 -12.89 -8.26
C MET A 134 -1.56 -14.04 -8.47
N VAL A 135 -1.38 -14.78 -9.55
CA VAL A 135 -2.25 -15.90 -9.94
C VAL A 135 -1.52 -17.21 -9.63
N PHE A 136 -2.00 -17.92 -8.61
CA PHE A 136 -1.50 -19.23 -8.22
C PHE A 136 -2.28 -20.31 -8.95
N THR A 137 -1.55 -21.26 -9.53
CA THR A 137 -2.07 -22.41 -10.27
C THR A 137 -1.37 -23.67 -9.78
N GLU A 138 -1.84 -24.83 -10.22
CA GLU A 138 -1.03 -26.04 -10.14
C GLU A 138 0.16 -25.95 -11.12
N PRO A 139 1.30 -26.61 -10.85
CA PRO A 139 2.51 -26.50 -11.68
C PRO A 139 2.30 -26.90 -13.15
N GLN A 140 1.42 -27.88 -13.41
CA GLN A 140 1.12 -28.32 -14.78
C GLN A 140 0.30 -27.30 -15.59
N ASP A 141 -0.46 -26.43 -14.91
CA ASP A 141 -1.38 -25.48 -15.54
C ASP A 141 -0.78 -24.07 -15.66
N GLU A 142 0.30 -23.77 -14.93
CA GLU A 142 0.96 -22.45 -14.90
C GLU A 142 1.30 -21.93 -16.31
N GLY A 143 1.88 -22.78 -17.15
CA GLY A 143 2.26 -22.40 -18.51
C GLY A 143 1.06 -22.06 -19.39
N HIS A 144 -0.07 -22.76 -19.21
CA HIS A 144 -1.31 -22.52 -19.94
C HIS A 144 -1.96 -21.21 -19.50
N VAL A 145 -2.14 -21.03 -18.19
CA VAL A 145 -2.75 -19.82 -17.60
C VAL A 145 -1.91 -18.58 -17.94
N HIS A 146 -0.58 -18.67 -17.82
CA HIS A 146 0.31 -17.59 -18.24
C HIS A 146 0.13 -17.24 -19.73
N PHE A 147 0.02 -18.23 -20.61
CA PHE A 147 -0.13 -18.00 -22.05
C PHE A 147 -1.47 -17.31 -22.36
N GLU A 148 -2.59 -17.81 -21.84
CA GLU A 148 -3.92 -17.24 -22.05
C GLU A 148 -3.99 -15.79 -21.58
N LEU A 149 -3.48 -15.53 -20.38
CA LEU A 149 -3.36 -14.18 -19.87
C LEU A 149 -2.51 -13.37 -20.87
N ARG A 150 -1.27 -13.79 -21.17
CA ARG A 150 -0.34 -13.07 -22.05
C ARG A 150 -0.90 -12.63 -23.41
N VAL A 151 -1.81 -13.41 -23.99
CA VAL A 151 -2.43 -13.11 -25.29
C VAL A 151 -3.84 -12.54 -25.17
N CYS A 152 -4.27 -12.12 -23.99
CA CYS A 152 -5.62 -11.60 -23.78
C CYS A 152 -5.83 -10.27 -24.52
N ASP A 153 -6.80 -10.28 -25.45
CA ASP A 153 -7.14 -9.11 -26.27
C ASP A 153 -7.64 -7.93 -25.44
N GLN A 154 -8.17 -8.16 -24.23
CA GLN A 154 -8.64 -7.08 -23.35
C GLN A 154 -7.53 -6.16 -22.86
N TRP A 155 -6.28 -6.62 -22.89
CA TRP A 155 -5.15 -5.81 -22.44
C TRP A 155 -4.64 -4.84 -23.50
N ALA A 156 -5.18 -4.94 -24.72
CA ALA A 156 -4.90 -3.99 -25.78
C ALA A 156 -5.55 -2.64 -25.45
N PRO A 157 -4.88 -1.52 -25.74
CA PRO A 157 -5.46 -0.19 -25.55
C PRO A 157 -6.74 -0.03 -26.37
N MET A 158 -7.81 0.47 -25.75
CA MET A 158 -9.04 0.86 -26.44
C MET A 158 -8.87 2.25 -27.05
N GLY A 159 -8.06 2.40 -28.12
CA GLY A 159 -7.84 3.70 -28.74
C GLY A 159 -6.97 3.68 -29.99
N ASP A 160 -7.19 4.66 -30.86
CA ASP A 160 -6.38 4.87 -32.07
C ASP A 160 -4.92 5.17 -31.70
N TYR A 161 -4.03 4.28 -32.13
CA TYR A 161 -2.57 4.35 -32.18
C TYR A 161 -1.93 5.72 -31.86
N GLU A 162 -1.61 5.95 -30.58
CA GLU A 162 -0.45 6.75 -30.22
C GLU A 162 0.67 5.81 -29.75
N ASP A 163 1.63 5.59 -30.66
CA ASP A 163 3.02 5.08 -30.59
C ASP A 163 3.64 4.66 -29.24
N THR A 164 2.87 4.01 -28.39
CA THR A 164 3.36 3.29 -27.24
C THR A 164 2.80 1.89 -27.34
N ASP A 165 3.59 0.96 -27.88
CA ASP A 165 3.36 -0.50 -27.89
C ASP A 165 3.28 -1.11 -26.46
N ALA A 166 2.88 -0.33 -25.46
CA ALA A 166 2.80 -0.72 -24.08
C ALA A 166 1.40 -1.28 -23.79
N LEU A 167 1.31 -2.61 -23.76
CA LEU A 167 0.14 -3.31 -23.21
C LEU A 167 -0.29 -2.69 -21.87
N LEU A 168 -1.60 -2.53 -21.67
CA LEU A 168 -2.20 -2.02 -20.43
C LEU A 168 -1.88 -2.95 -19.24
N VAL A 169 -1.81 -4.25 -19.53
CA VAL A 169 -1.48 -5.32 -18.59
C VAL A 169 -0.36 -6.17 -19.16
N LYS A 170 0.63 -6.50 -18.33
CA LYS A 170 1.72 -7.41 -18.67
C LYS A 170 1.69 -8.62 -17.75
N ALA A 171 1.51 -9.81 -18.34
CA ALA A 171 1.77 -11.08 -17.68
C ALA A 171 3.25 -11.43 -17.72
N TYR A 172 3.77 -11.84 -16.57
CA TYR A 172 5.11 -12.36 -16.40
C TYR A 172 5.04 -13.75 -15.79
N LYS A 173 5.92 -14.64 -16.25
CA LYS A 173 6.42 -15.70 -15.38
C LYS A 173 7.34 -15.11 -14.32
N LEU A 174 7.46 -15.76 -13.18
CA LEU A 174 8.36 -15.30 -12.11
C LEU A 174 9.81 -15.08 -12.60
N SER A 175 10.29 -15.92 -13.53
CA SER A 175 11.62 -15.79 -14.15
C SER A 175 11.76 -14.63 -15.15
N GLU A 176 10.65 -14.03 -15.59
CA GLU A 176 10.60 -12.94 -16.56
C GLU A 176 10.32 -11.57 -15.90
N VAL A 177 10.00 -11.57 -14.60
CA VAL A 177 9.76 -10.33 -13.85
C VAL A 177 11.02 -9.45 -13.88
N PRO A 178 10.89 -8.13 -14.12
CA PRO A 178 12.03 -7.23 -14.18
C PRO A 178 12.95 -7.32 -12.95
N GLU A 179 14.25 -7.53 -13.16
CA GLU A 179 15.25 -7.71 -12.09
C GLU A 179 15.24 -6.56 -11.06
N ARG A 180 14.95 -5.33 -11.51
CA ARG A 180 14.82 -4.14 -10.66
C ARG A 180 13.79 -4.26 -9.53
N LEU A 181 12.84 -5.20 -9.63
CA LEU A 181 11.82 -5.44 -8.61
C LEU A 181 12.31 -6.41 -7.53
N HIS A 182 13.37 -7.19 -7.80
CA HIS A 182 13.95 -8.17 -6.87
C HIS A 182 12.94 -9.21 -6.34
N TRP A 183 12.04 -9.70 -7.20
CA TRP A 183 10.99 -10.67 -6.81
C TRP A 183 11.28 -12.13 -7.15
N ALA A 184 12.22 -12.41 -8.06
CA ALA A 184 12.43 -13.75 -8.63
C ALA A 184 12.71 -14.86 -7.61
N ASP A 185 13.36 -14.53 -6.48
CA ASP A 185 13.79 -15.51 -5.48
C ASP A 185 12.81 -15.69 -4.29
N SER A 186 11.62 -15.10 -4.37
CA SER A 186 10.66 -15.12 -3.26
C SER A 186 9.70 -16.30 -3.34
N ARG A 187 9.65 -17.12 -2.28
CA ARG A 187 8.68 -18.23 -2.12
C ARG A 187 7.21 -17.77 -2.03
N PHE A 188 6.97 -16.48 -1.86
CA PHE A 188 5.63 -15.91 -1.71
C PHE A 188 5.08 -15.37 -3.03
N MET A 189 5.90 -15.37 -4.09
CA MET A 189 5.47 -14.98 -5.42
C MET A 189 4.82 -16.16 -6.13
N SER A 190 3.79 -15.88 -6.90
CA SER A 190 3.15 -16.85 -7.77
C SER A 190 3.98 -17.10 -9.03
N GLY A 191 3.71 -18.23 -9.70
CA GLY A 191 4.29 -18.55 -11.00
C GLY A 191 3.89 -17.55 -12.08
N VAL A 192 2.67 -16.98 -12.00
CA VAL A 192 2.15 -15.96 -12.91
C VAL A 192 1.87 -14.66 -12.16
N VAL A 193 2.46 -13.55 -12.62
CA VAL A 193 2.31 -12.21 -12.06
C VAL A 193 1.79 -11.26 -13.13
N LEU A 194 0.73 -10.52 -12.82
CA LEU A 194 0.20 -9.46 -13.68
C LEU A 194 0.59 -8.10 -13.12
N LEU A 195 1.10 -7.22 -13.98
CA LEU A 195 1.37 -5.82 -13.66
C LEU A 195 0.66 -4.91 -14.66
N THR A 196 -0.01 -3.88 -14.15
CA THR A 196 -0.69 -2.90 -14.99
C THR A 196 0.16 -1.66 -15.21
N LYS A 197 -0.14 -0.88 -16.25
CA LYS A 197 0.29 0.52 -16.31
C LYS A 197 -0.47 1.34 -15.24
N PRO A 198 0.08 2.47 -14.76
CA PRO A 198 -0.68 3.38 -13.91
C PRO A 198 -2.00 3.79 -14.59
N GLY A 199 -3.10 3.90 -13.82
CA GLY A 199 -4.45 4.15 -14.35
C GLY A 199 -5.26 2.88 -14.55
N THR A 200 -4.64 1.81 -15.06
CA THR A 200 -5.32 0.54 -15.32
C THR A 200 -5.50 -0.31 -14.07
N SER A 201 -6.66 -0.97 -13.94
CA SER A 201 -7.01 -1.84 -12.80
C SER A 201 -7.54 -3.20 -13.27
N ILE A 202 -7.06 -4.28 -12.65
CA ILE A 202 -7.62 -5.63 -12.84
C ILE A 202 -8.36 -6.05 -11.57
N ILE A 203 -9.57 -6.56 -11.75
CA ILE A 203 -10.43 -7.06 -10.67
C ILE A 203 -10.95 -8.47 -10.99
N THR A 204 -11.57 -9.11 -10.00
CA THR A 204 -12.22 -10.42 -10.15
C THR A 204 -13.72 -10.30 -9.92
N VAL A 205 -14.55 -10.99 -10.71
CA VAL A 205 -16.03 -10.96 -10.62
C VAL A 205 -16.53 -11.38 -9.23
N THR A 206 -15.82 -12.29 -8.55
CA THR A 206 -16.17 -12.71 -7.17
C THR A 206 -16.17 -11.53 -6.18
N PHE A 207 -15.39 -10.48 -6.44
CA PHE A 207 -15.29 -9.32 -5.55
C PHE A 207 -16.55 -8.44 -5.58
N LEU A 208 -17.26 -8.39 -6.72
CA LEU A 208 -18.55 -7.67 -6.84
C LEU A 208 -19.65 -8.32 -5.98
N PHE A 209 -19.68 -9.65 -5.88
CA PHE A 209 -20.68 -10.36 -5.08
C PHE A 209 -20.54 -10.13 -3.58
N LEU A 210 -19.33 -9.87 -3.08
CA LEU A 210 -19.09 -9.51 -1.68
C LEU A 210 -19.47 -8.06 -1.36
N CYS A 211 -19.41 -7.15 -2.33
CA CYS A 211 -19.80 -5.75 -2.16
C CYS A 211 -21.32 -5.52 -2.44
N GLY A 212 -22.02 -6.49 -3.05
CA GLY A 212 -23.41 -6.35 -3.53
C GLY A 212 -24.57 -6.72 -2.58
N TYR A 213 -24.31 -7.15 -1.34
CA TYR A 213 -25.38 -7.51 -0.38
C TYR A 213 -25.71 -6.37 0.60
N ILE A 214 -26.05 -5.19 0.10
CA ILE A 214 -26.87 -4.22 0.85
C ILE A 214 -28.08 -3.85 0.00
N ARG A 215 -29.22 -4.46 0.34
CA ARG A 215 -30.51 -4.17 -0.29
C ARG A 215 -31.03 -2.84 0.25
N PHE A 216 -30.75 -1.74 -0.44
CA PHE A 216 -31.38 -0.45 -0.13
C PHE A 216 -32.78 -0.37 -0.77
N PRO A 217 -33.81 0.12 -0.05
CA PRO A 217 -35.12 0.37 -0.64
C PRO A 217 -35.02 1.48 -1.69
N ALA A 218 -35.70 1.25 -2.80
CA ALA A 218 -35.65 2.10 -4.00
C ALA A 218 -36.29 3.47 -3.77
N SER A 219 -35.49 4.46 -3.33
CA SER A 219 -35.77 5.89 -3.53
C SER A 219 -34.62 6.77 -3.02
N CYS A 220 -33.43 6.71 -3.64
CA CYS A 220 -32.47 7.83 -3.67
C CYS A 220 -31.35 7.52 -4.67
N THR A 221 -31.25 8.32 -5.72
CA THR A 221 -30.12 8.32 -6.66
C THR A 221 -28.94 9.06 -6.03
N TRP A 222 -27.94 8.31 -5.58
CA TRP A 222 -26.56 8.77 -5.40
C TRP A 222 -25.63 7.63 -5.79
N SER A 223 -24.75 7.87 -6.76
CA SER A 223 -23.70 6.93 -7.12
C SER A 223 -22.62 6.97 -6.04
N PHE A 224 -22.63 6.00 -5.14
CA PHE A 224 -21.55 5.75 -4.19
C PHE A 224 -20.87 4.44 -4.59
N VAL A 225 -19.62 4.53 -5.05
CA VAL A 225 -18.74 3.37 -5.18
C VAL A 225 -18.10 3.15 -3.82
N GLN A 226 -18.62 2.18 -3.07
CA GLN A 226 -18.11 1.78 -1.77
C GLN A 226 -16.87 0.89 -1.99
N SER A 227 -15.69 1.39 -1.62
CA SER A 227 -14.43 0.63 -1.72
C SER A 227 -14.39 -0.48 -0.65
N CYS A 228 -14.47 -1.73 -1.11
CA CYS A 228 -14.39 -2.92 -0.26
C CYS A 228 -12.91 -3.24 0.08
N TYR A 229 -12.59 -3.22 1.37
CA TYR A 229 -11.25 -3.35 1.97
C TYR A 229 -10.48 -4.62 1.58
N THR A 230 -9.17 -4.48 1.31
CA THR A 230 -8.16 -5.51 1.62
C THR A 230 -6.97 -4.88 2.34
N GLY A 231 -6.61 -5.44 3.51
CA GLY A 231 -5.54 -4.97 4.36
C GLY A 231 -4.16 -5.21 3.73
N SER A 232 -3.42 -4.13 3.51
CA SER A 232 -2.00 -4.16 3.13
C SER A 232 -1.13 -4.34 4.38
N LEU A 233 -0.31 -5.39 4.38
CA LEU A 233 0.66 -5.74 5.40
C LEU A 233 1.87 -4.79 5.35
N SER A 234 2.18 -4.14 6.48
CA SER A 234 3.40 -3.35 6.69
C SER A 234 4.55 -4.22 7.24
N PHE A 235 5.77 -4.18 6.67
CA PHE A 235 7.06 -4.47 7.33
C PHE A 235 8.23 -3.78 6.57
N LEU A 236 9.00 -2.90 7.23
CA LEU A 236 10.28 -3.06 7.96
C LEU A 236 11.54 -3.10 7.08
N PHE A 237 12.40 -2.07 7.20
CA PHE A 237 13.85 -2.24 7.08
C PHE A 237 14.60 -1.42 8.14
N ILE A 238 15.52 -2.13 8.81
CA ILE A 238 16.51 -1.65 9.77
C ILE A 238 17.73 -1.15 8.99
N ARG A 239 18.38 -0.07 9.45
CA ARG A 239 19.80 0.12 9.14
C ARG A 239 20.66 0.11 10.41
N LEU A 240 21.62 -0.81 10.36
CA LEU A 240 22.72 -1.03 11.28
C LEU A 240 23.49 0.27 11.54
N ALA A 241 23.74 0.55 12.81
CA ALA A 241 24.81 1.42 13.21
C ALA A 241 26.16 0.77 12.83
N ASN A 242 26.87 1.37 11.89
CA ASN A 242 28.33 1.56 11.91
C ASN A 242 28.76 2.29 10.64
N TRP A 243 28.74 3.62 10.71
CA TRP A 243 29.57 4.48 9.85
C TRP A 243 30.62 5.10 10.77
N GLN A 244 31.72 4.37 10.98
CA GLN A 244 32.95 4.95 11.51
C GLN A 244 33.81 5.43 10.34
N ARG A 245 34.23 6.68 10.47
CA ARG A 245 35.19 7.41 9.64
C ARG A 245 36.47 6.61 9.43
N ALA A 246 36.98 6.59 8.21
CA ALA A 246 38.42 6.54 7.92
C ALA A 246 38.68 7.01 6.48
N CYS A 247 38.79 8.32 6.27
CA CYS A 247 39.49 8.92 5.13
C CYS A 247 40.05 10.28 5.56
N LEU A 248 41.15 10.25 6.31
CA LEU A 248 42.14 11.34 6.43
C LEU A 248 43.51 10.67 6.63
N GLY A 249 44.44 10.94 5.71
CA GLY A 249 45.88 10.87 5.96
C GLY A 249 46.60 9.58 5.59
N GLY A 250 47.17 9.56 4.40
CA GLY A 250 48.20 8.65 3.91
C GLY A 250 48.69 9.15 2.55
#